data_AF-T2JYV3-F1
#
_entry.id   AF-T2JYV3-F1
#
_cell.length_a   1.000
_cell.length_b   1.000
_cell.length_c   1.000
_cell.angle_alpha   90.00
_cell.angle_beta   90.00
_cell.angle_gamma   90.00
#
_symmetry.space_group_name_H-M   'P 1'
#
loop_
_entity.id
_entity.type
_entity.pdbx_description
1 polymer ?
#
loop_
_entity_poly.entity_id
_entity_poly.type
_entity_poly.pdbx_seq_one_letter_code
_entity_poly.pdbx_strand_id
1 'polypeptide(L)'
;MYKFSEAGSNKIMLAIGLGALNFILALILGSFLKDPSIVAQFGGFIAFINSIYWLLLGYAMAFLGVPLIRYFVVQMRNGKIESRNSERKGRTELLQDKTETIQHKLEYASQFANQAIIQQSDIAYTTEKDVLEQEIEQADKIDQEWQKRLDALDN
;
A
#
# COMPACT_ATOMS: atom_id res chain seq x y z
N MET A 1 3.35 3.67 -8.46
CA MET A 1 2.60 4.72 -7.73
C MET A 1 1.17 4.26 -7.54
N TYR A 2 0.48 4.72 -6.49
CA TYR A 2 -0.93 4.38 -6.28
C TYR A 2 -1.80 5.20 -7.24
N LYS A 3 -2.70 4.53 -7.95
CA LYS A 3 -3.65 5.22 -8.82
C LYS A 3 -4.85 5.70 -8.02
N PHE A 4 -5.34 6.89 -8.36
CA PHE A 4 -6.57 7.44 -7.78
C PHE A 4 -7.79 6.58 -8.14
N SER A 5 -7.93 6.21 -9.42
CA SER A 5 -9.01 5.40 -9.98
C SER A 5 -8.46 4.51 -11.11
N GLU A 6 -9.03 3.32 -11.27
CA GLU A 6 -8.77 2.44 -12.43
C GLU A 6 -9.67 2.78 -13.63
N ALA A 7 -10.63 3.69 -13.46
CA ALA A 7 -11.48 4.14 -14.54
C ALA A 7 -10.70 5.01 -15.55
N GLY A 8 -11.02 4.87 -16.84
CA GLY A 8 -10.47 5.75 -17.87
C GLY A 8 -10.88 7.21 -17.68
N SER A 9 -10.05 8.14 -18.18
CA SER A 9 -10.22 9.60 -18.00
C SER A 9 -11.60 10.11 -18.42
N ASN A 10 -12.19 9.58 -19.49
CA ASN A 10 -13.54 9.96 -19.94
C ASN A 10 -14.61 9.63 -18.89
N LYS A 11 -14.51 8.46 -18.24
CA LYS A 11 -15.47 8.05 -17.20
C LYS A 11 -15.33 8.92 -15.96
N ILE A 12 -14.10 9.29 -15.60
CA ILE A 12 -13.82 10.20 -14.49
C ILE A 12 -14.41 11.58 -14.79
N MET A 13 -14.18 12.13 -15.99
CA MET A 13 -14.71 13.42 -16.41
C MET A 13 -16.24 13.45 -16.38
N LEU A 14 -16.88 12.41 -16.93
CA LEU A 14 -18.34 12.29 -16.91
C LEU A 14 -18.90 12.18 -15.50
N ALA A 15 -18.25 11.41 -14.61
CA ALA A 15 -18.66 11.30 -13.22
C ALA A 15 -18.55 12.65 -12.48
N ILE A 16 -17.45 13.37 -12.67
CA ILE A 16 -17.28 14.72 -12.11
C ILE A 16 -18.35 15.67 -12.65
N GLY A 17 -18.58 15.68 -13.96
CA GLY A 17 -19.59 16.52 -14.60
C GLY A 17 -21.00 16.23 -14.10
N LEU A 18 -21.37 14.95 -13.98
CA LEU A 18 -22.67 14.54 -13.44
C LEU A 18 -22.82 14.93 -11.97
N GLY A 19 -21.79 14.75 -11.16
CA GLY A 19 -21.79 15.14 -9.75
C GLY A 19 -21.91 16.66 -9.57
N ALA A 20 -21.15 17.44 -10.34
CA ALA A 20 -21.20 18.89 -10.31
C ALA A 20 -22.58 19.41 -10.74
N LEU A 21 -23.14 18.85 -11.81
CA LEU A 21 -24.50 19.16 -12.25
C LEU A 21 -25.53 18.85 -11.16
N ASN A 22 -25.46 17.66 -10.55
CA ASN A 22 -26.37 17.26 -9.48
C ASN A 22 -26.27 18.20 -8.26
N PHE A 23 -25.05 18.58 -7.87
CA PHE A 23 -24.83 19.51 -6.77
C PHE A 23 -25.41 20.91 -7.06
N ILE A 24 -25.18 21.46 -8.26
CA ILE A 24 -25.75 22.75 -8.67
C ILE A 24 -27.28 22.69 -8.67
N LEU A 25 -27.86 21.62 -9.23
CA LEU A 25 -29.31 21.44 -9.24
C LEU A 25 -29.88 21.32 -7.81
N ALA A 26 -29.16 20.67 -6.89
CA ALA A 26 -29.55 20.61 -5.48
C ALA A 26 -29.56 22.02 -4.84
N LEU A 27 -28.58 22.86 -5.14
CA LEU A 27 -28.55 24.24 -4.65
C LEU A 27 -29.71 25.09 -5.21
N ILE A 28 -30.03 24.94 -6.50
CA ILE A 28 -31.18 25.59 -7.13
C ILE A 28 -32.50 25.09 -6.51
N LEU A 29 -32.62 23.79 -6.28
CA LEU A 29 -33.78 23.24 -5.57
C LEU A 29 -33.92 23.86 -4.18
N GLY A 30 -32.81 24.02 -3.46
CA GLY A 30 -32.79 24.70 -2.17
C GLY A 30 -33.21 26.17 -2.21
N SER A 31 -33.00 26.89 -3.31
CA SER A 31 -33.51 28.25 -3.46
C SER A 31 -35.02 28.27 -3.71
N PHE A 32 -35.56 27.32 -4.48
CA PHE A 32 -37.00 27.17 -4.71
C PHE A 32 -37.77 26.75 -3.46
N LEU A 33 -37.20 25.88 -2.62
CA LEU A 33 -37.84 25.47 -1.36
C LEU A 33 -38.03 26.64 -0.37
N LYS A 34 -37.31 27.75 -0.55
CA LYS A 34 -37.45 28.95 0.27
C LYS A 34 -38.52 29.92 -0.24
N ASP A 35 -39.00 29.75 -1.47
CA ASP A 35 -39.99 30.64 -2.08
C ASP A 35 -41.42 30.25 -1.65
N PRO A 36 -42.13 31.11 -0.88
CA PRO A 36 -43.47 30.81 -0.40
C PRO A 36 -44.50 30.62 -1.53
N SER A 37 -44.29 31.25 -2.69
CA SER A 37 -45.20 31.17 -3.85
C SER A 37 -45.17 29.78 -4.50
N ILE A 38 -43.98 29.17 -4.59
CA ILE A 38 -43.77 27.82 -5.11
C ILE A 38 -44.29 26.78 -4.11
N VAL A 39 -44.05 27.00 -2.82
CA VAL A 39 -44.54 26.12 -1.75
C VAL A 39 -46.07 26.06 -1.73
N ALA A 40 -46.74 27.20 -1.93
CA ALA A 40 -48.20 27.28 -1.97
C ALA A 40 -48.82 26.54 -3.17
N GLN A 41 -48.12 26.46 -4.31
CA GLN A 41 -48.62 25.83 -5.54
C GLN A 41 -48.56 24.30 -5.51
N PHE A 42 -47.56 23.73 -4.82
CA PHE A 42 -47.29 22.29 -4.84
C PHE A 42 -47.40 21.61 -3.46
N GLY A 43 -47.69 22.38 -2.40
CA GLY A 43 -48.18 21.91 -1.10
C GLY A 43 -47.39 20.73 -0.50
N GLY A 44 -48.10 19.62 -0.23
CA GLY A 44 -47.57 18.45 0.47
C GLY A 44 -46.36 17.77 -0.20
N PHE A 45 -46.23 17.84 -1.52
CA PHE A 45 -45.06 17.32 -2.23
C PHE A 45 -43.79 18.11 -1.90
N ILE A 46 -43.89 19.44 -1.90
CA ILE A 46 -42.76 20.32 -1.53
C ILE A 46 -42.39 20.16 -0.07
N ALA A 47 -43.36 19.98 0.82
CA ALA A 47 -43.10 19.68 2.23
C ALA A 47 -42.29 18.37 2.40
N PHE A 48 -42.62 17.32 1.63
CA PHE A 48 -41.84 16.09 1.61
C PHE A 48 -40.42 16.30 1.09
N ILE A 49 -40.24 16.96 -0.06
CA ILE A 49 -38.90 17.25 -0.61
C ILE A 49 -38.06 18.07 0.38
N ASN A 50 -38.66 19.05 1.04
CA ASN A 50 -37.99 19.84 2.06
C ASN A 50 -37.53 18.96 3.25
N SER A 51 -38.33 17.99 3.68
CA SER A 51 -37.96 17.07 4.77
C SER A 51 -36.74 16.19 4.46
N ILE A 52 -36.51 15.87 3.18
CA ILE A 52 -35.36 15.07 2.72
C ILE A 52 -34.26 15.90 2.06
N TYR A 53 -34.41 17.23 1.98
CA TYR A 53 -33.48 18.10 1.28
C TYR A 53 -32.05 18.00 1.82
N TRP A 54 -31.90 17.92 3.14
CA TRP A 54 -30.60 17.75 3.78
C TRP A 54 -29.89 16.46 3.34
N LEU A 55 -30.65 15.38 3.12
CA LEU A 55 -30.13 14.10 2.64
C LEU A 55 -29.70 14.22 1.17
N LEU A 56 -30.51 14.85 0.32
CA LEU A 56 -30.20 15.12 -1.09
C LEU A 56 -28.92 15.96 -1.23
N LEU A 57 -28.83 17.04 -0.47
CA LEU A 57 -27.66 17.93 -0.48
C LEU A 57 -26.43 17.23 0.09
N GLY A 58 -26.59 16.48 1.18
CA GLY A 58 -25.52 15.68 1.79
C GLY A 58 -24.96 14.63 0.83
N TYR A 59 -25.84 13.94 0.09
CA TYR A 59 -25.45 12.99 -0.96
C TYR A 59 -24.66 13.67 -2.08
N ALA A 60 -25.15 14.79 -2.61
CA ALA A 60 -24.47 15.53 -3.67
C ALA A 60 -23.07 16.01 -3.23
N MET A 61 -22.96 16.49 -2.00
CA MET A 61 -21.67 16.86 -1.40
C MET A 61 -20.75 15.65 -1.23
N ALA A 62 -21.24 14.53 -0.70
CA ALA A 62 -20.44 13.33 -0.49
C ALA A 62 -19.95 12.72 -1.81
N PHE A 63 -20.79 12.74 -2.86
CA PHE A 63 -20.47 12.23 -4.18
C PHE A 63 -19.22 12.91 -4.78
N LEU A 64 -19.04 14.21 -4.55
CA LEU A 64 -17.85 14.96 -4.99
C LEU A 64 -16.75 14.98 -3.94
N GLY A 65 -17.11 15.13 -2.67
CA GLY A 65 -16.19 15.34 -1.55
C GLY A 65 -15.36 14.09 -1.22
N VAL A 66 -15.97 12.90 -1.22
CA VAL A 66 -15.24 11.66 -0.91
C VAL A 66 -14.14 11.38 -1.95
N PRO A 67 -14.41 11.42 -3.27
CA PRO A 67 -13.35 11.31 -4.28
C PRO A 67 -12.30 12.42 -4.16
N LEU A 68 -12.70 13.66 -3.86
CA LEU A 68 -11.76 14.77 -3.71
C LEU A 68 -10.77 14.54 -2.57
N ILE A 69 -11.27 14.16 -1.39
CA ILE A 69 -10.43 13.83 -0.22
C ILE A 69 -9.48 12.69 -0.57
N ARG A 70 -9.99 11.61 -1.19
CA ARG A 70 -9.18 10.48 -1.63
C ARG A 70 -8.07 10.91 -2.58
N TYR A 71 -8.36 11.80 -3.53
CA TYR A 71 -7.36 12.32 -4.48
C TYR A 71 -6.17 12.95 -3.74
N PHE A 72 -6.43 13.84 -2.78
CA PHE A 72 -5.37 14.48 -1.99
C PHE A 72 -4.56 13.47 -1.18
N VAL A 73 -5.22 12.52 -0.51
CA VAL A 73 -4.53 11.47 0.27
C VAL A 73 -3.61 10.62 -0.62
N VAL A 74 -4.08 10.22 -1.80
CA VAL A 74 -3.28 9.46 -2.77
C VAL A 74 -2.08 10.28 -3.24
N GLN A 75 -2.29 11.57 -3.54
CA GLN A 75 -1.21 12.46 -3.99
C GLN A 75 -0.12 12.63 -2.92
N MET A 76 -0.52 12.86 -1.67
CA MET A 76 0.42 12.96 -0.54
C MET A 76 1.24 11.66 -0.36
N ARG A 77 0.60 10.50 -0.49
CA ARG A 77 1.27 9.20 -0.39
C ARG A 77 2.24 8.99 -1.55
N ASN A 78 1.84 9.36 -2.76
CA ASN A 78 2.69 9.23 -3.95
C ASN A 78 3.92 10.13 -3.86
N GLY A 79 3.80 11.36 -3.35
CA GLY A 79 4.96 12.24 -3.15
C GLY A 79 6.04 11.63 -2.24
N LYS A 80 5.64 10.98 -1.15
CA LYS A 80 6.58 10.25 -0.27
C LYS A 80 7.24 9.06 -0.97
N ILE A 81 6.53 8.40 -1.87
CA ILE A 81 7.08 7.27 -2.63
C ILE A 81 8.05 7.77 -3.69
N GLU A 82 7.71 8.87 -4.36
CA GLU A 82 8.52 9.48 -5.40
C GLU A 82 9.85 9.99 -4.86
N SER A 83 9.86 10.68 -3.71
CA SER A 83 11.08 11.10 -3.03
C SER A 83 12.02 9.93 -2.75
N ARG A 84 11.52 8.83 -2.17
CA ARG A 84 12.33 7.63 -1.91
C ARG A 84 12.79 6.93 -3.19
N ASN A 85 11.96 6.90 -4.22
CA ASN A 85 12.34 6.32 -5.51
C ASN A 85 13.42 7.15 -6.21
N SER A 86 13.37 8.47 -6.08
CA SER A 86 14.41 9.38 -6.59
C SER A 86 15.75 9.13 -5.90
N GLU A 87 15.77 9.01 -4.56
CA GLU A 87 16.99 8.67 -3.82
C GLU A 87 17.57 7.31 -4.22
N ARG A 88 16.72 6.29 -4.40
CA ARG A 88 17.14 4.97 -4.87
C ARG A 88 17.69 5.04 -6.29
N LYS A 89 17.06 5.81 -7.18
CA LYS A 89 17.53 6.02 -8.55
C LYS A 89 18.90 6.68 -8.57
N GLY A 90 19.10 7.75 -7.79
CA GLY A 90 20.40 8.40 -7.68
C GLY A 90 21.50 7.48 -7.13
N ARG A 91 21.17 6.62 -6.14
CA ARG A 91 22.10 5.59 -5.65
C ARG A 91 22.45 4.57 -6.74
N THR A 92 21.48 4.11 -7.52
CA THR A 92 21.73 3.19 -8.64
C THR A 92 22.59 3.84 -9.73
N GLU A 93 22.36 5.11 -10.03
CA GLU A 93 23.18 5.86 -10.99
C GLU A 93 24.64 5.98 -10.52
N LEU A 94 24.87 6.23 -9.23
CA LEU A 94 26.23 6.21 -8.64
C LEU A 94 26.88 4.82 -8.69
N LEU A 95 26.09 3.74 -8.58
CA LEU A 95 26.60 2.36 -8.70
C LEU A 95 26.83 1.94 -10.15
N GLN A 96 26.13 2.56 -11.12
CA GLN A 96 26.39 2.37 -12.54
C GLN A 96 27.68 3.06 -12.99
N ASP A 97 28.07 4.14 -12.31
CA ASP A 97 29.38 4.75 -12.50
C ASP A 97 30.45 3.80 -11.94
N LYS A 98 30.97 2.98 -12.84
CA LYS A 98 31.67 1.71 -12.60
C LYS A 98 33.09 1.92 -12.08
N THR A 99 33.25 2.70 -11.02
CA THR A 99 34.54 2.87 -10.33
C THR A 99 35.05 1.50 -9.90
N GLU A 100 36.33 1.23 -10.16
CA GLU A 100 37.00 -0.07 -9.95
C GLU A 100 36.79 -0.62 -8.52
N THR A 101 36.74 0.27 -7.53
CA THR A 101 36.47 -0.06 -6.12
C THR A 101 35.06 -0.57 -5.85
N ILE A 102 34.03 -0.06 -6.56
CA ILE A 102 32.64 -0.52 -6.43
C ILE A 102 32.49 -1.89 -7.08
N GLN A 103 33.13 -2.12 -8.23
CA GLN A 103 33.12 -3.42 -8.91
C GLN A 103 33.73 -4.51 -8.02
N HIS A 104 34.91 -4.28 -7.44
CA HIS A 104 35.55 -5.23 -6.53
C HIS A 104 34.68 -5.55 -5.29
N LYS A 105 34.00 -4.56 -4.72
CA LYS A 105 33.10 -4.79 -3.57
C LYS A 105 31.87 -5.61 -3.97
N LEU A 106 31.31 -5.38 -5.16
CA LEU A 106 30.18 -6.14 -5.68
C LEU A 106 30.58 -7.58 -6.02
N GLU A 107 31.74 -7.78 -6.64
CA GLU A 107 32.28 -9.12 -6.93
C GLU A 107 32.50 -9.91 -5.64
N TYR A 108 33.16 -9.31 -4.65
CA TYR A 108 33.35 -9.94 -3.34
C TYR A 108 32.01 -10.27 -2.65
N ALA A 109 31.04 -9.34 -2.64
CA ALA A 109 29.73 -9.57 -2.06
C ALA A 109 28.95 -10.69 -2.78
N SER A 110 29.10 -10.82 -4.10
CA SER A 110 28.42 -11.87 -4.88
C SER A 110 28.91 -13.28 -4.57
N GLN A 111 30.15 -13.43 -4.07
CA GLN A 111 30.64 -14.71 -3.55
C GLN A 111 29.77 -15.18 -2.37
N PHE A 112 29.42 -14.28 -1.44
CA PHE A 112 28.56 -14.61 -0.30
C PHE A 112 27.10 -14.86 -0.68
N ALA A 113 26.60 -14.27 -1.76
CA ALA A 113 25.22 -14.46 -2.22
C ALA A 113 24.93 -15.91 -2.64
N ASN A 114 25.95 -16.63 -3.12
CA ASN A 114 25.84 -18.05 -3.47
C ASN A 114 26.17 -18.99 -2.29
N GLN A 115 26.67 -18.45 -1.17
CA GLN A 115 27.30 -19.25 -0.11
C GLN A 115 26.37 -19.57 1.07
N ALA A 116 25.23 -18.90 1.22
CA ALA A 116 24.43 -18.99 2.44
C ALA A 116 22.92 -19.17 2.19
N ILE A 117 22.52 -20.36 1.74
CA ILE A 117 21.17 -20.87 2.02
C ILE A 117 21.32 -21.84 3.20
N ILE A 118 21.28 -21.30 4.42
CA ILE A 118 21.28 -22.12 5.63
C ILE A 118 19.82 -22.55 5.86
N GLN A 119 19.52 -23.85 5.67
CA GLN A 119 18.21 -24.39 6.00
C GLN A 119 18.12 -24.66 7.50
N GLN A 120 16.91 -24.72 8.06
CA GLN A 120 16.72 -25.03 9.48
C GLN A 120 17.37 -26.38 9.88
N SER A 121 17.49 -27.32 8.93
CA SER A 121 18.21 -28.59 9.11
C SER A 121 19.71 -28.46 9.30
N ASP A 122 20.29 -27.34 8.83
CA ASP A 122 21.72 -27.06 8.77
C ASP A 122 22.17 -26.22 9.99
N ILE A 123 21.22 -25.81 10.84
CA ILE A 123 21.46 -25.01 12.04
C ILE A 123 21.63 -25.93 13.24
N ALA A 124 22.86 -26.06 13.73
CA ALA A 124 23.14 -26.82 14.95
C ALA A 124 22.61 -26.12 16.21
N TYR A 125 22.69 -24.78 16.27
CA TYR A 125 22.20 -24.00 17.41
C TYR A 125 21.42 -22.78 16.93
N THR A 126 20.22 -22.57 17.49
CA THR A 126 19.37 -21.40 17.30
C THR A 126 19.21 -20.65 18.62
N THR A 127 19.07 -19.33 18.54
CA THR A 127 18.79 -18.47 19.70
C THR A 127 17.33 -18.52 20.15
N GLU A 128 16.47 -19.16 19.38
CA GLU A 128 15.02 -19.26 19.66
C GLU A 128 14.66 -20.35 20.68
N LYS A 129 15.55 -21.32 20.88
CA LYS A 129 15.35 -22.44 21.82
C LYS A 129 16.40 -22.43 22.92
N ASP A 130 16.10 -23.06 24.03
CA ASP A 130 17.07 -23.26 25.10
C ASP A 130 18.17 -24.25 24.66
N VAL A 131 19.39 -24.09 25.20
CA VAL A 131 20.55 -24.90 24.79
C VAL A 131 20.35 -26.38 25.12
N LEU A 132 19.74 -26.67 26.27
CA LEU A 132 19.54 -28.04 26.76
C LEU A 132 18.48 -28.77 25.93
N GLU A 133 17.44 -28.06 25.51
CA GLU A 133 16.40 -28.58 24.62
C GLU A 133 16.97 -28.94 23.24
N GLN A 134 17.88 -28.12 22.73
CA GLN A 134 18.53 -28.34 21.42
C GLN A 134 19.53 -29.49 21.45
N GLU A 135 20.31 -29.64 22.53
CA GLU A 135 21.21 -30.78 22.70
C GLU A 135 20.45 -32.11 22.72
N ILE A 136 19.28 -32.15 23.35
CA ILE A 136 18.42 -33.34 23.38
C ILE A 136 17.84 -33.62 21.99
N GLU A 137 17.31 -32.61 21.29
CA GLU A 137 16.75 -32.75 19.94
C GLU A 137 17.81 -33.17 18.90
N GLN A 138 19.08 -32.84 19.12
CA GLN A 138 20.18 -33.12 18.19
C GLN A 138 21.11 -34.26 18.61
N ALA A 139 20.87 -34.89 19.77
CA ALA A 139 21.71 -35.95 20.31
C ALA A 139 22.00 -37.07 19.29
N ASP A 140 20.97 -37.56 18.60
CA ASP A 140 21.11 -38.62 17.59
C ASP A 140 22.01 -38.21 16.41
N LYS A 141 21.96 -36.94 15.99
CA LYS A 141 22.80 -36.42 14.89
C LYS A 141 24.25 -36.25 15.35
N ILE A 142 24.43 -35.77 16.58
CA ILE A 142 25.75 -35.59 17.19
C ILE A 142 26.44 -36.95 17.34
N ASP A 143 25.72 -37.98 17.82
CA ASP A 143 26.24 -39.33 17.96
C ASP A 143 26.65 -39.95 16.61
N GLN A 144 25.82 -39.78 15.57
CA GLN A 144 26.16 -40.23 14.22
C GLN A 144 27.41 -39.55 13.65
N GLU A 145 27.61 -38.26 13.94
CA GLU A 145 28.80 -37.55 13.49
C GLU A 145 30.06 -37.95 14.27
N TRP A 146 29.93 -38.22 15.57
CA TRP A 146 31.01 -38.78 16.37
C TRP A 146 31.44 -40.16 15.88
N GLN A 147 30.49 -41.04 15.57
CA GLN A 147 30.79 -42.35 14.98
C GLN A 147 31.55 -42.23 13.67
N LYS A 148 31.10 -41.37 12.75
CA LYS A 148 31.84 -41.10 11.49
C LYS A 148 33.27 -40.62 11.72
N ARG A 149 33.50 -39.78 12.73
CA ARG A 149 34.85 -39.27 13.06
C ARG A 149 35.73 -40.35 13.65
N LEU A 150 35.19 -41.24 14.49
CA LEU A 150 35.91 -42.37 15.05
C LEU A 150 36.29 -43.38 13.95
N ASP A 151 35.36 -43.73 13.07
CA ASP A 151 35.61 -44.63 11.92
C ASP A 151 36.63 -44.05 10.92
N ALA A 152 36.70 -42.72 10.82
CA ALA A 152 37.68 -42.02 9.98
C ALA A 152 39.08 -41.90 10.63
N LEU A 153 39.20 -42.13 11.94
CA LEU A 153 40.48 -42.16 12.66
C LEU A 153 41.07 -43.58 12.72
N ASP A 154 40.24 -44.60 12.53
CA ASP A 154 40.62 -46.01 12.49
C ASP A 154 41.02 -46.51 11.08
N ASN A 155 41.04 -45.62 10.08
CA ASN A 155 41.58 -45.83 8.71
C ASN A 155 42.78 -44.93 8.43
#